data_AF-S6GHG1-F1
#
_entry.id   AF-S6GHG1-F1
#
_cell.length_a   1.000
_cell.length_b   1.000
_cell.length_c   1.000
_cell.angle_alpha   90.00
_cell.angle_beta   90.00
_cell.angle_gamma   90.00
#
_symmetry.space_group_name_H-M   'P 1'
#
loop_
_entity.id
_entity.type
_entity.pdbx_description
1 polymer ?
#
loop_
_entity_poly.entity_id
_entity_poly.type
_entity_poly.pdbx_seq_one_letter_code
_entity_poly.pdbx_strand_id
1 'polypeptide(L)'
;MGYRQDILRAVEGDPSHPIHNGIQMQAHHLISRKALIGSSIDKQIEDFKYDINNVANIALIPCTLQGACHLNTQLHRGNHSSAHQDLLEDNGNNDVDGEHPPSYHDEIRDRIEQIKEDIDDGDYCDGNRYKKLLERMDELSKDIAEDINSHDLALTNISRNFGSGRTSNGKGCCDADYIVDARKYRFNEACSNEQNHYKNRRAKKQQKENIDLKKTSNYEIQGGQ
;
A
#
# COMPACT_ATOMS: atom_id res chain seq x y z
N MET A 1 13.38 -15.86 -5.05
CA MET A 1 12.11 -15.72 -4.29
C MET A 1 11.53 -14.38 -4.71
N GLY A 2 10.21 -14.26 -4.83
CA GLY A 2 9.57 -13.00 -5.21
C GLY A 2 9.35 -12.10 -3.99
N TYR A 3 9.25 -10.79 -4.22
CA TYR A 3 9.02 -9.76 -3.20
C TYR A 3 7.87 -10.11 -2.24
N ARG A 4 6.81 -10.74 -2.75
CA ARG A 4 5.67 -11.22 -1.96
C ARG A 4 6.07 -12.25 -0.90
N GLN A 5 6.90 -13.24 -1.23
CA GLN A 5 7.32 -14.23 -0.25
C GLN A 5 8.23 -13.61 0.82
N ASP A 6 9.02 -12.60 0.45
CA ASP A 6 9.95 -11.96 1.37
C ASP A 6 9.22 -11.08 2.39
N ILE A 7 8.20 -10.29 1.97
CA ILE A 7 7.37 -9.53 2.92
C ILE A 7 6.49 -10.44 3.79
N LEU A 8 5.98 -11.56 3.26
CA LEU A 8 5.24 -12.54 4.07
C LEU A 8 6.12 -13.19 5.14
N ARG A 9 7.41 -13.41 4.84
CA ARG A 9 8.38 -13.91 5.82
C ARG A 9 8.69 -12.87 6.89
N ALA A 10 8.77 -11.59 6.53
CA ALA A 10 9.02 -10.50 7.48
C ALA A 10 7.97 -10.48 8.60
N VAL A 11 6.70 -10.76 8.27
CA VAL A 11 5.58 -10.77 9.23
C VAL A 11 5.23 -12.15 9.80
N GLU A 12 5.96 -13.21 9.44
CA GLU A 12 5.64 -14.59 9.87
C GLU A 12 5.73 -14.74 11.40
N GLY A 13 6.67 -14.03 12.03
CA GLY A 13 6.87 -14.04 13.48
C GLY A 13 5.92 -13.15 14.28
N ASP A 14 5.07 -12.36 13.63
CA ASP A 14 4.11 -11.47 14.29
C ASP A 14 2.67 -12.02 14.20
N PRO A 15 2.19 -12.79 15.18
CA PRO A 15 0.83 -13.32 15.16
C PRO A 15 -0.26 -12.25 15.24
N SER A 16 0.08 -11.00 15.60
CA SER A 16 -0.86 -9.89 15.66
C SER A 16 -1.03 -9.18 14.31
N HIS A 17 -0.17 -9.47 13.32
CA HIS A 17 -0.25 -8.86 12.01
C HIS A 17 -1.62 -9.14 11.36
N PRO A 18 -2.27 -8.15 10.69
CA PRO A 18 -3.62 -8.32 10.16
C PRO A 18 -3.83 -9.51 9.24
N ILE A 19 -2.81 -9.86 8.44
CA ILE A 19 -2.88 -10.98 7.49
C ILE A 19 -3.15 -12.33 8.18
N HIS A 20 -2.67 -12.51 9.41
CA HIS A 20 -2.88 -13.75 10.19
C HIS A 20 -4.21 -13.75 10.94
N ASN A 21 -4.93 -12.63 10.89
CA ASN A 21 -6.15 -12.38 11.65
C ASN A 21 -7.37 -12.16 10.74
N GLY A 22 -7.37 -12.81 9.57
CA GLY A 22 -8.50 -12.85 8.64
C GLY A 22 -8.67 -11.60 7.79
N ILE A 23 -7.71 -10.67 7.78
CA ILE A 23 -7.74 -9.50 6.90
C ILE A 23 -6.97 -9.81 5.63
N GLN A 24 -7.64 -9.70 4.49
CA GLN A 24 -7.01 -9.97 3.19
C GLN A 24 -6.10 -8.79 2.80
N MET A 25 -4.82 -9.07 2.55
CA MET A 25 -3.83 -8.06 2.19
C MET A 25 -3.14 -8.40 0.87
N GLN A 26 -2.60 -7.37 0.22
CA GLN A 26 -1.78 -7.47 -0.97
C GLN A 26 -0.44 -6.77 -0.72
N ALA A 27 0.62 -7.33 -1.30
CA ALA A 27 1.93 -6.68 -1.33
C ALA A 27 1.89 -5.54 -2.36
N HIS A 28 2.42 -4.39 -1.97
CA HIS A 28 2.42 -3.17 -2.77
C HIS A 28 3.82 -2.55 -2.75
N HIS A 29 4.36 -2.21 -3.92
CA HIS A 29 5.59 -1.42 -4.01
C HIS A 29 5.30 0.05 -3.72
N LEU A 30 5.90 0.59 -2.66
CA LEU A 30 5.77 2.00 -2.29
C LEU A 30 6.36 2.87 -3.42
N ILE A 31 7.60 2.62 -3.80
CA ILE A 31 8.21 3.14 -5.03
C ILE A 31 7.83 2.19 -6.16
N SER A 32 6.89 2.61 -7.00
CA SER A 32 6.37 1.76 -8.07
C SER A 32 7.31 1.67 -9.27
N ARG A 33 7.28 0.52 -9.97
CA ARG A 33 8.05 0.32 -11.21
C ARG A 33 7.71 1.36 -12.28
N LYS A 34 6.45 1.75 -12.36
CA LYS A 34 5.96 2.78 -13.30
C LYS A 34 6.60 4.15 -13.03
N ALA A 35 6.75 4.54 -11.77
CA ALA A 35 7.40 5.80 -11.41
C ALA A 35 8.90 5.78 -11.74
N LEU A 36 9.58 4.66 -11.43
CA LEU A 36 10.99 4.46 -11.76
C LEU A 36 11.25 4.56 -13.27
N ILE A 37 10.48 3.82 -14.09
CA ILE A 37 10.59 3.89 -15.55
C ILE A 37 10.29 5.31 -16.06
N GLY A 38 9.26 5.96 -15.50
CA GLY A 38 8.85 7.31 -15.89
C GLY A 38 9.92 8.38 -15.64
N SER A 39 10.71 8.24 -14.57
CA SER A 39 11.76 9.19 -14.19
C SER A 39 13.06 9.05 -15.02
N SER A 40 13.16 8.01 -15.87
CA SER A 40 14.35 7.72 -16.68
C SER A 40 15.64 7.56 -15.87
N ILE A 41 15.53 7.17 -14.60
CA ILE A 41 16.65 6.90 -13.69
C ILE A 41 17.10 5.42 -13.75
N ASP A 42 16.39 4.60 -14.52
CA ASP A 42 16.49 3.14 -14.57
C ASP A 42 17.94 2.64 -14.67
N LYS A 43 18.72 3.21 -15.60
CA LYS A 43 20.14 2.87 -15.78
C LYS A 43 21.01 3.25 -14.58
N GLN A 44 20.78 4.43 -14.00
CA GLN A 44 21.54 4.88 -12.83
C GLN A 44 21.25 3.95 -11.64
N ILE A 45 19.99 3.62 -11.40
CA ILE A 45 19.57 2.72 -10.32
C ILE A 45 20.14 1.30 -10.50
N GLU A 46 20.21 0.78 -11.72
CA GLU A 46 20.91 -0.48 -12.03
C GLU A 46 22.40 -0.40 -11.67
N ASP A 47 23.08 0.69 -12.04
CA ASP A 47 24.48 0.93 -11.69
C ASP A 47 24.69 0.98 -10.16
N PHE A 48 23.70 1.49 -9.43
CA PHE A 48 23.68 1.54 -7.96
C PHE A 48 23.18 0.26 -7.28
N LYS A 49 22.74 -0.75 -8.05
CA LYS A 49 22.25 -2.05 -7.56
C LYS A 49 21.05 -1.95 -6.61
N TYR A 50 20.23 -0.91 -6.76
CA TYR A 50 18.98 -0.86 -6.01
C TYR A 50 18.00 -1.89 -6.57
N ASP A 51 17.43 -2.70 -5.67
CA ASP A 51 16.41 -3.69 -5.99
C ASP A 51 15.05 -3.14 -5.57
N ILE A 52 14.17 -2.91 -6.54
CA ILE A 52 12.79 -2.47 -6.28
C ILE A 52 12.03 -3.48 -5.39
N ASN A 53 12.44 -4.75 -5.40
CA ASN A 53 11.87 -5.81 -4.59
C ASN A 53 12.45 -5.88 -3.17
N ASN A 54 13.33 -4.93 -2.79
CA ASN A 54 13.77 -4.80 -1.42
C ASN A 54 12.54 -4.71 -0.49
N VAL A 55 12.52 -5.53 0.55
CA VAL A 55 11.40 -5.64 1.49
C VAL A 55 11.04 -4.28 2.11
N ALA A 56 12.01 -3.38 2.31
CA ALA A 56 11.77 -2.02 2.78
C ALA A 56 10.90 -1.17 1.83
N ASN A 57 10.84 -1.51 0.56
CA ASN A 57 9.98 -0.88 -0.44
C ASN A 57 8.62 -1.59 -0.61
N ILE A 58 8.39 -2.70 0.11
CA ILE A 58 7.14 -3.48 0.02
C ILE A 58 6.32 -3.27 1.28
N ALA A 59 5.04 -2.95 1.10
CA ALA A 59 4.07 -2.90 2.19
C ALA A 59 2.96 -3.93 1.97
N LEU A 60 2.44 -4.50 3.05
CA LEU A 60 1.18 -5.23 3.06
C LEU A 60 0.05 -4.24 3.33
N ILE A 61 -0.90 -4.16 2.40
CA ILE A 61 -2.02 -3.21 2.46
C ILE A 61 -3.34 -3.99 2.34
N PRO A 62 -4.38 -3.70 3.13
CA PRO A 62 -5.67 -4.37 2.99
C PRO A 62 -6.26 -4.17 1.60
N CYS A 63 -6.77 -5.26 1.03
CA CYS A 63 -7.32 -5.28 -0.32
C CYS A 63 -8.84 -5.50 -0.37
N THR A 64 -9.49 -5.61 0.79
CA THR A 64 -10.96 -5.64 0.92
C THR A 64 -11.46 -4.37 1.60
N LEU A 65 -12.67 -3.93 1.24
CA LEU A 65 -13.27 -2.75 1.86
C LEU A 65 -13.49 -2.94 3.37
N GLN A 66 -13.91 -4.14 3.80
CA GLN A 66 -14.12 -4.42 5.22
C GLN A 66 -12.79 -4.47 5.98
N GLY A 67 -11.73 -5.03 5.39
CA GLY A 67 -10.38 -5.02 5.95
C GLY A 67 -9.83 -3.60 6.14
N ALA A 68 -9.85 -2.78 5.09
CA ALA A 68 -9.41 -1.37 5.15
C ALA A 68 -10.25 -0.55 6.13
N CYS A 69 -11.56 -0.77 6.14
CA CYS A 69 -12.49 -0.16 7.10
C CYS A 69 -12.15 -0.55 8.54
N HIS A 70 -11.94 -1.84 8.81
CA HIS A 70 -11.60 -2.34 10.13
C HIS A 70 -10.29 -1.76 10.65
N LEU A 71 -9.25 -1.80 9.81
CA LEU A 71 -7.92 -1.27 10.11
C LEU A 71 -7.84 0.26 10.14
N ASN A 72 -8.89 0.93 9.64
CA ASN A 72 -8.94 2.38 9.49
C ASN A 72 -7.73 2.93 8.70
N THR A 73 -7.42 2.29 7.59
CA THR A 73 -6.29 2.61 6.72
C THR A 73 -6.71 2.57 5.26
N GLN A 74 -5.90 3.13 4.35
CA GLN A 74 -6.23 3.14 2.94
C GLN A 74 -6.34 1.73 2.35
N LEU A 75 -7.27 1.56 1.43
CA LEU A 75 -7.43 0.36 0.63
C LEU A 75 -6.43 0.39 -0.52
N HIS A 76 -5.76 -0.73 -0.78
CA HIS A 76 -5.09 -1.01 -2.05
C HIS A 76 -5.97 -1.94 -2.92
N ARG A 77 -6.01 -1.69 -4.23
CA ARG A 77 -6.67 -2.56 -5.21
C ARG A 77 -5.81 -2.67 -6.46
N GLY A 78 -4.95 -3.68 -6.47
CA GLY A 78 -4.34 -4.18 -7.70
C GLY A 78 -5.33 -5.04 -8.49
N ASN A 79 -4.98 -5.37 -9.74
CA ASN A 79 -5.72 -6.38 -10.51
C ASN A 79 -5.32 -7.83 -10.17
N HIS A 80 -4.56 -8.04 -9.09
CA HIS A 80 -4.17 -9.37 -8.58
C HIS A 80 -5.23 -9.94 -7.67
N SER A 81 -5.26 -11.26 -7.59
CA SER A 81 -6.09 -11.94 -6.61
C SER A 81 -5.56 -11.69 -5.19
N SER A 82 -6.49 -11.51 -4.24
CA SER A 82 -6.15 -11.35 -2.83
C SER A 82 -5.55 -12.66 -2.29
N ALA A 83 -4.79 -12.61 -1.19
CA ALA A 83 -4.17 -13.81 -0.60
C ALA A 83 -5.13 -14.96 -0.24
N HIS A 84 -6.45 -14.73 -0.27
CA HIS A 84 -7.48 -15.76 -0.05
C HIS A 84 -8.22 -16.22 -1.30
N GLN A 85 -7.93 -15.63 -2.47
CA GLN A 85 -8.43 -16.11 -3.75
C GLN A 85 -7.21 -16.53 -4.57
N ASP A 86 -6.98 -17.84 -4.56
CA ASP A 86 -6.05 -18.55 -5.44
C ASP A 86 -4.55 -18.38 -5.16
N LEU A 87 -3.99 -19.49 -4.69
CA LEU A 87 -2.60 -19.94 -4.88
C LEU A 87 -2.24 -20.09 -6.37
N LEU A 88 -2.72 -19.21 -7.25
CA LEU A 88 -2.49 -19.27 -8.69
C LEU A 88 -1.74 -18.00 -9.12
N GLU A 89 -0.43 -18.19 -9.26
CA GLU A 89 0.42 -17.52 -10.25
C GLU A 89 0.34 -15.99 -10.29
N ASP A 90 0.95 -15.34 -9.30
CA ASP A 90 1.66 -14.10 -9.61
C ASP A 90 3.02 -14.49 -10.22
N ASN A 91 3.08 -14.54 -11.56
CA ASN A 91 4.27 -14.89 -12.33
C ASN A 91 5.36 -13.78 -12.32
N GLY A 92 5.40 -12.97 -11.26
CA GLY A 92 6.44 -11.97 -11.00
C GLY A 92 6.46 -10.83 -12.01
N ASN A 93 5.34 -10.56 -12.67
CA ASN A 93 5.31 -9.65 -13.83
C ASN A 93 4.11 -8.72 -13.91
N ASN A 94 3.22 -8.73 -12.92
CA ASN A 94 2.06 -7.88 -12.96
C ASN A 94 2.12 -6.88 -11.79
N ASP A 95 2.83 -5.76 -11.94
CA ASP A 95 2.64 -4.56 -11.11
C ASP A 95 1.46 -3.74 -11.66
N VAL A 96 0.35 -4.40 -12.00
CA VAL A 96 -0.77 -3.69 -12.63
C VAL A 96 -1.66 -3.10 -11.54
N ASP A 97 -1.20 -1.94 -11.07
CA ASP A 97 -1.94 -0.97 -10.26
C ASP A 97 -3.14 -0.44 -11.06
N GLY A 98 -4.20 -1.26 -11.12
CA GLY A 98 -5.38 -0.95 -11.92
C GLY A 98 -6.19 0.24 -11.42
N GLU A 99 -6.08 0.59 -10.13
CA GLU A 99 -6.95 1.60 -9.49
C GLU A 99 -6.22 2.71 -8.73
N HIS A 100 -4.90 2.85 -8.90
CA HIS A 100 -4.21 4.04 -8.39
C HIS A 100 -4.63 5.28 -9.20
N PRO A 101 -4.94 6.41 -8.55
CA PRO A 101 -5.02 7.68 -9.24
C PRO A 101 -3.72 7.90 -10.03
N PRO A 102 -3.76 8.39 -11.29
CA PRO A 102 -2.54 8.70 -12.04
C PRO A 102 -1.54 9.55 -11.25
N SER A 103 -2.05 10.45 -10.41
CA SER A 103 -1.26 11.29 -9.51
C SER A 103 -0.35 10.53 -8.56
N TYR A 104 -0.67 9.29 -8.16
CA TYR A 104 0.19 8.49 -7.29
C TYR A 104 1.56 8.26 -7.95
N HIS A 105 1.55 7.77 -9.20
CA HIS A 105 2.78 7.46 -9.92
C HIS A 105 3.50 8.72 -10.39
N ASP A 106 2.75 9.77 -10.73
CA ASP A 106 3.34 11.06 -11.11
C ASP A 106 4.06 11.70 -9.92
N GLU A 107 3.46 11.71 -8.73
CA GLU A 107 4.08 12.30 -7.54
C GLU A 107 5.34 11.54 -7.11
N ILE A 108 5.32 10.21 -7.17
CA ILE A 108 6.52 9.41 -6.87
C ILE A 108 7.58 9.62 -7.94
N ARG A 109 7.21 9.73 -9.22
CA ARG A 109 8.14 10.04 -10.30
C ARG A 109 8.85 11.37 -10.03
N ASP A 110 8.10 12.41 -9.69
CA ASP A 110 8.65 13.74 -9.45
C ASP A 110 9.64 13.74 -8.27
N ARG A 111 9.41 12.91 -7.23
CA ARG A 111 10.37 12.71 -6.12
C ARG A 111 11.62 11.93 -6.55
N ILE A 112 11.47 10.92 -7.41
CA ILE A 112 12.62 10.18 -7.96
C ILE A 112 13.45 11.08 -8.89
N GLU A 113 12.81 11.98 -9.63
CA GLU A 113 13.51 12.96 -10.47
C GLU A 113 14.41 13.88 -9.63
N GLN A 114 14.01 14.25 -8.42
CA GLN A 114 14.89 14.99 -7.49
C GLN A 114 16.11 14.14 -7.06
N ILE A 115 15.91 12.86 -6.75
CA ILE A 115 17.04 11.96 -6.43
C ILE A 115 17.98 11.82 -7.64
N LYS A 116 17.44 11.82 -8.85
CA LYS A 116 18.25 11.81 -10.08
C LYS A 116 19.08 13.07 -10.22
N GLU A 117 18.52 14.25 -9.93
CA GLU A 117 19.28 15.51 -9.92
C GLU A 117 20.44 15.44 -8.92
N ASP A 118 20.22 14.95 -7.70
CA ASP A 118 21.28 14.75 -6.70
C ASP A 118 22.38 13.77 -7.20
N ILE A 119 22.01 12.73 -7.97
CA ILE A 119 22.97 11.81 -8.61
C ILE A 119 23.79 12.54 -9.67
N ASP A 120 23.13 13.29 -10.55
CA ASP A 120 23.76 13.98 -11.68
C ASP A 120 24.69 15.13 -11.19
N ASP A 121 24.36 15.77 -10.07
CA ASP A 121 25.18 16.80 -9.41
C ASP A 121 26.35 16.20 -8.60
N GLY A 122 26.35 14.88 -8.41
CA GLY A 122 27.47 14.15 -7.83
C GLY A 122 27.45 14.06 -6.30
N ASP A 123 26.30 14.22 -5.65
CA ASP A 123 26.15 14.09 -4.19
C ASP A 123 26.48 12.68 -3.67
N TYR A 124 26.48 11.72 -4.60
CA TYR A 124 26.86 10.32 -4.39
C TYR A 124 28.25 10.00 -5.00
N CYS A 125 29.14 10.95 -5.28
CA CYS A 125 30.44 10.65 -5.90
C CYS A 125 31.55 10.22 -4.91
N ASP A 126 31.22 9.83 -3.67
CA ASP A 126 32.19 9.34 -2.69
C ASP A 126 32.28 7.80 -2.60
N GLY A 127 33.18 7.30 -1.75
CA GLY A 127 33.39 5.86 -1.56
C GLY A 127 32.17 5.10 -1.02
N ASN A 128 31.14 5.79 -0.53
CA ASN A 128 29.93 5.23 0.09
C ASN A 128 28.66 5.42 -0.76
N ARG A 129 28.81 5.79 -2.03
CA ARG A 129 27.71 6.10 -2.96
C ARG A 129 26.52 5.13 -2.94
N TYR A 130 26.81 3.84 -2.92
CA TYR A 130 25.80 2.78 -2.93
C TYR A 130 24.95 2.81 -1.67
N LYS A 131 25.62 2.91 -0.52
CA LYS A 131 24.95 2.95 0.78
C LYS A 131 24.05 4.18 0.89
N LYS A 132 24.56 5.34 0.49
CA LYS A 132 23.79 6.59 0.52
C LYS A 132 22.55 6.55 -0.37
N LEU A 133 22.66 6.03 -1.60
CA LEU A 133 21.48 5.94 -2.47
C LEU A 133 20.46 4.93 -1.90
N LEU A 134 20.91 3.77 -1.43
CA LEU A 134 20.01 2.80 -0.80
C LEU A 134 19.29 3.41 0.42
N GLU A 135 20.01 4.12 1.29
CA GLU A 135 19.43 4.85 2.42
C GLU A 135 18.41 5.89 1.95
N ARG A 136 18.72 6.64 0.89
CA ARG A 136 17.79 7.63 0.31
C ARG A 136 16.54 6.99 -0.29
N MET A 137 16.66 5.84 -0.94
CA MET A 137 15.52 5.11 -1.50
C MET A 137 14.65 4.50 -0.39
N ASP A 138 15.28 3.94 0.66
CA ASP A 138 14.57 3.44 1.85
C ASP A 138 13.84 4.58 2.59
N GLU A 139 14.46 5.76 2.67
CA GLU A 139 13.82 6.98 3.17
C GLU A 139 12.63 7.39 2.30
N LEU A 140 12.77 7.40 0.97
CA LEU A 140 11.66 7.70 0.07
C LEU A 140 10.49 6.71 0.25
N SER A 141 10.77 5.41 0.42
CA SER A 141 9.72 4.42 0.72
C SER A 141 8.99 4.76 2.03
N LYS A 142 9.71 5.19 3.08
CA LYS A 142 9.10 5.62 4.35
C LYS A 142 8.24 6.87 4.16
N ASP A 143 8.75 7.90 3.48
CA ASP A 143 8.01 9.13 3.20
C ASP A 143 6.70 8.83 2.45
N ILE A 144 6.75 7.95 1.44
CA ILE A 144 5.56 7.50 0.70
C ILE A 144 4.56 6.80 1.63
N ALA A 145 5.04 5.92 2.52
CA ALA A 145 4.18 5.23 3.47
C ALA A 145 3.52 6.20 4.46
N GLU A 146 4.26 7.20 4.94
CA GLU A 146 3.74 8.28 5.78
C GLU A 146 2.65 9.08 5.06
N ASP A 147 2.85 9.45 3.80
CA ASP A 147 1.86 10.20 3.01
C ASP A 147 0.60 9.36 2.69
N ILE A 148 0.76 8.05 2.53
CA ILE A 148 -0.38 7.13 2.43
C ILE A 148 -1.14 7.11 3.77
N ASN A 149 -0.45 7.02 4.90
CA ASN A 149 -1.12 7.02 6.20
C ASN A 149 -1.81 8.37 6.50
N SER A 150 -1.21 9.49 6.11
CA SER A 150 -1.78 10.84 6.27
C SER A 150 -2.90 11.16 5.28
N HIS A 151 -3.03 10.35 4.22
CA HIS A 151 -3.95 10.54 3.09
C HIS A 151 -3.59 11.72 2.19
N ASP A 152 -2.33 12.16 2.22
CA ASP A 152 -1.77 13.11 1.25
C ASP A 152 -1.50 12.41 -0.09
N LEU A 153 -1.12 11.12 -0.04
CA LEU A 153 -0.96 10.26 -1.21
C LEU A 153 -2.06 9.19 -1.26
N ALA A 154 -2.95 9.27 -2.26
CA ALA A 154 -4.11 8.38 -2.37
C ALA A 154 -3.82 7.10 -3.15
N LEU A 155 -4.10 5.93 -2.56
CA LEU A 155 -4.01 4.63 -3.25
C LEU A 155 -5.24 4.33 -4.12
N THR A 156 -6.40 4.87 -3.76
CA THR A 156 -7.64 4.72 -4.53
C THR A 156 -8.45 6.01 -4.50
N ASN A 157 -9.43 6.12 -5.40
CA ASN A 157 -10.33 7.27 -5.46
C ASN A 157 -11.30 7.40 -4.26
N ILE A 158 -11.35 6.38 -3.38
CA ILE A 158 -12.09 6.39 -2.11
C ILE A 158 -11.16 6.46 -0.90
N SER A 159 -9.87 6.79 -1.07
CA SER A 159 -8.89 6.89 0.03
C SER A 159 -9.44 7.64 1.24
N ARG A 160 -10.04 8.81 1.00
CA ARG A 160 -10.65 9.68 2.03
C ARG A 160 -11.81 9.07 2.81
N ASN A 161 -12.34 7.90 2.41
CA ASN A 161 -13.33 7.20 3.22
C ASN A 161 -12.71 6.56 4.46
N PHE A 162 -11.44 6.18 4.38
CA PHE A 162 -10.73 5.50 5.44
C PHE A 162 -9.88 6.48 6.25
N GLY A 163 -9.33 6.02 7.37
CA GLY A 163 -8.47 6.81 8.23
C GLY A 163 -9.20 7.68 9.25
N SER A 164 -8.41 8.25 10.14
CA SER A 164 -8.81 9.32 11.06
C SER A 164 -7.81 10.47 10.89
N GLY A 165 -8.12 11.41 10.01
CA GLY A 165 -7.24 12.53 9.67
C GLY A 165 -8.04 13.70 9.10
N ARG A 166 -7.41 14.87 8.94
CA ARG A 166 -8.09 16.10 8.46
C ARG A 166 -8.77 15.93 7.11
N THR A 167 -8.20 15.09 6.25
CA THR A 167 -8.65 14.84 4.88
C THR A 167 -9.58 13.62 4.77
N SER A 168 -9.70 12.83 5.84
CA SER A 168 -10.64 11.71 5.94
C SER A 168 -12.03 12.19 6.32
N ASN A 169 -13.05 11.55 5.74
CA ASN A 169 -14.45 11.72 6.14
C ASN A 169 -14.96 10.59 7.05
N GLY A 170 -14.11 9.61 7.38
CA GLY A 170 -14.40 8.53 8.32
C GLY A 170 -15.57 7.61 7.94
N LYS A 171 -15.96 7.55 6.66
CA LYS A 171 -17.10 6.73 6.22
C LYS A 171 -16.83 5.22 6.19
N GLY A 172 -15.57 4.81 6.10
CA GLY A 172 -15.16 3.42 5.97
C GLY A 172 -15.65 2.77 4.67
N CYS A 173 -16.13 1.53 4.76
CA CYS A 173 -16.54 0.73 3.59
C CYS A 173 -17.89 1.13 2.98
N CYS A 174 -18.67 2.03 3.62
CA CYS A 174 -20.03 2.38 3.19
C CYS A 174 -20.92 1.15 2.92
N ASP A 175 -20.80 0.10 3.74
CA ASP A 175 -21.53 -1.17 3.61
C ASP A 175 -21.40 -1.88 2.25
N ALA A 176 -20.35 -1.57 1.49
CA ALA A 176 -20.05 -2.14 0.19
C ALA A 176 -18.87 -3.13 0.24
N ASP A 177 -18.79 -4.02 -0.76
CA ASP A 177 -17.62 -4.87 -1.02
C ASP A 177 -16.79 -4.39 -2.24
N TYR A 178 -17.37 -3.52 -3.08
CA TYR A 178 -16.75 -2.99 -4.30
C TYR A 178 -16.64 -1.46 -4.26
N ILE A 179 -15.53 -0.91 -4.76
CA ILE A 179 -15.28 0.54 -4.83
C ILE A 179 -16.37 1.26 -5.61
N VAL A 180 -16.83 0.70 -6.72
CA VAL A 180 -17.88 1.31 -7.56
C VAL A 180 -19.17 1.58 -6.77
N ASP A 181 -19.49 0.74 -5.80
CA ASP A 181 -20.66 0.93 -4.94
C ASP A 181 -20.35 1.90 -3.81
N ALA A 182 -19.22 1.74 -3.12
CA ALA A 182 -18.76 2.71 -2.12
C ALA A 182 -18.67 4.15 -2.66
N ARG A 183 -18.34 4.32 -3.95
CA ARG A 183 -18.35 5.61 -4.67
C ARG A 183 -19.74 6.18 -4.86
N LYS A 184 -20.75 5.37 -5.18
CA LYS A 184 -22.15 5.83 -5.26
C LYS A 184 -22.61 6.34 -3.88
N TYR A 185 -22.14 5.68 -2.82
CA TYR A 185 -22.45 6.04 -1.44
C TYR A 185 -21.55 7.13 -0.85
N ARG A 186 -20.57 7.66 -1.61
CA ARG A 186 -19.54 8.62 -1.18
C ARG A 186 -20.11 9.86 -0.50
N PHE A 187 -21.38 10.19 -0.69
CA PHE A 187 -22.01 11.36 -0.10
C PHE A 187 -22.94 11.09 1.08
N ASN A 188 -23.58 9.91 1.22
CA ASN A 188 -24.71 9.78 2.15
C ASN A 188 -24.61 8.70 3.23
N GLU A 189 -23.78 7.67 3.09
CA GLU A 189 -23.81 6.53 4.03
C GLU A 189 -22.42 6.19 4.56
N ALA A 190 -22.31 6.12 5.89
CA ALA A 190 -21.15 5.59 6.59
C ALA A 190 -21.33 4.09 6.83
N CYS A 191 -20.24 3.38 7.11
CA CYS A 191 -20.27 1.98 7.54
C CYS A 191 -21.20 1.80 8.75
N SER A 192 -22.20 0.93 8.64
CA SER A 192 -23.14 0.62 9.72
C SER A 192 -22.50 -0.10 10.91
N ASN A 193 -21.28 -0.60 10.75
CA ASN A 193 -20.51 -1.30 11.78
C ASN A 193 -19.47 -0.39 12.46
N GLU A 194 -19.56 0.94 12.29
CA GLU A 194 -18.67 1.92 12.93
C GLU A 194 -17.18 1.58 12.71
N GLN A 195 -16.86 1.17 11.48
CA GLN A 195 -15.51 0.73 11.10
C GLN A 195 -14.95 -0.44 11.93
N ASN A 196 -15.82 -1.30 12.45
CA ASN A 196 -15.45 -2.45 13.25
C ASN A 196 -16.08 -3.74 12.72
N HIS A 197 -15.35 -4.42 11.85
CA HIS A 197 -15.72 -5.71 11.28
C HIS A 197 -15.29 -6.96 12.10
N TYR A 198 -14.91 -6.80 13.39
CA TYR A 198 -14.47 -7.91 14.24
C TYR A 198 -15.55 -9.01 14.36
N LYS A 199 -15.16 -10.27 14.27
CA LYS A 199 -16.04 -11.44 14.36
C LYS A 199 -17.22 -11.40 13.38
N ASN A 200 -16.96 -11.03 12.13
CA ASN A 200 -17.94 -10.98 11.05
C ASN A 200 -19.06 -9.94 11.24
N ARG A 201 -18.79 -8.86 11.98
CA ARG A 201 -19.63 -7.67 11.93
C ARG A 201 -19.58 -7.09 10.51
N ARG A 202 -20.74 -6.98 9.87
CA ARG A 202 -20.87 -6.56 8.47
C ARG A 202 -22.31 -6.17 8.17
N ALA A 203 -22.51 -5.41 7.10
CA ALA A 203 -23.84 -5.17 6.58
C ALA A 203 -24.43 -6.43 5.92
N LYS A 204 -25.76 -6.53 5.82
CA LYS A 204 -26.46 -7.71 5.30
C LYS A 204 -26.02 -8.12 3.88
N LYS A 205 -25.60 -7.16 3.07
CA LYS A 205 -25.19 -7.37 1.67
C LYS A 205 -23.70 -7.65 1.50
N GLN A 206 -22.89 -7.47 2.55
CA GLN A 206 -21.45 -7.66 2.48
C GLN A 206 -21.07 -9.14 2.57
N GLN A 207 -19.96 -9.50 1.93
CA GLN A 207 -19.35 -10.83 2.00
C GLN A 207 -18.78 -11.11 3.40
N LYS A 208 -18.41 -12.37 3.66
CA LYS A 208 -17.94 -12.81 4.98
C LYS A 208 -16.42 -12.91 4.94
N GLU A 209 -15.71 -12.08 5.70
CA GLU A 209 -14.24 -12.08 5.69
C GLU A 209 -13.60 -12.80 6.89
N ASN A 210 -14.36 -13.16 7.93
CA ASN A 210 -13.83 -13.83 9.14
C ASN A 210 -12.69 -13.07 9.84
N ILE A 211 -12.77 -11.73 9.86
CA ILE A 211 -11.82 -10.88 10.58
C ILE A 211 -11.87 -11.20 12.08
N ASP A 212 -10.75 -11.66 12.63
CA ASP A 212 -10.57 -11.98 14.05
C ASP A 212 -9.53 -11.07 14.73
N LEU A 213 -9.08 -10.02 14.02
CA LEU A 213 -8.27 -8.98 14.62
C LEU A 213 -9.15 -8.13 15.55
N LYS A 214 -8.78 -8.06 16.82
CA LYS A 214 -9.41 -7.10 17.74
C LYS A 214 -8.76 -5.74 17.53
N LYS A 215 -9.52 -4.76 17.03
CA LYS A 215 -9.06 -3.39 16.84
C LYS A 215 -8.56 -2.78 18.16
N THR A 216 -7.26 -2.52 18.25
CA THR A 216 -6.58 -1.85 19.37
C THR A 216 -6.12 -0.45 19.00
N SER A 217 -5.72 -0.25 17.74
CA SER A 217 -5.29 1.01 17.15
C SER A 217 -5.62 1.03 15.65
N ASN A 218 -5.35 2.15 14.99
CA ASN A 218 -5.29 2.18 13.53
C ASN A 218 -4.07 1.38 13.05
N TYR A 219 -4.17 0.83 11.85
CA TYR A 219 -3.04 0.21 11.16
C TYR A 219 -2.24 1.27 10.41
N GLU A 220 -0.92 1.26 10.62
CA GLU A 220 0.02 2.10 9.89
C GLU A 220 0.68 1.27 8.81
N ILE A 221 0.54 1.71 7.57
CA ILE A 221 1.24 1.13 6.42
C ILE A 221 2.71 1.54 6.54
N GLN A 222 3.61 0.58 6.50
CA GLN A 222 5.05 0.76 6.62
C GLN A 222 5.75 -0.20 5.64
N GLY A 223 6.89 0.23 5.11
CA GLY A 223 7.75 -0.62 4.30
C GLY A 223 8.51 -1.63 5.16
N GLY A 224 8.56 -2.89 4.74
CA GLY A 224 9.30 -3.94 5.44
C GLY A 224 8.76 -4.34 6.82
N GLN A 225 7.56 -3.84 7.15
CA GLN A 225 6.81 -4.03 8.40
C GLN A 225 6.58 -5.50 8.75
#